data_AF-A0A0G0P683-F1
#
_entry.id   AF-A0A0G0P683-F1
#
_cell.length_a   1.000
_cell.length_b   1.000
_cell.length_c   1.000
_cell.angle_alpha   90.00
_cell.angle_beta   90.00
_cell.angle_gamma   90.00
#
_symmetry.space_group_name_H-M   'P 1'
#
loop_
_entity.id
_entity.type
_entity.pdbx_description
1 polymer ?
#
loop_
_entity_poly.entity_id
_entity_poly.type
_entity_poly.pdbx_seq_one_letter_code
_entity_poly.pdbx_strand_id
1 'polypeptide(L)'
;MEKKTIISRTITAGGVEKKAIYEISQEDKYKYCLLGKAVGINMNHCVTLGSNHKDDFWHRVYGYIIIENEKIERMFLDEMRKIKPETESYMTVTFYERFADRKIMFVPRRLEIPDRPELNNFPFNVAFGTITSADNNTERQEISLYEPDISTFTEEGIEQKMKYYNNQNLERRFWAEIVYNTKKQSYVGTKYCDDKYAGMAMGMNWDMFFVHFTALGVGSDMS
;
A
#
# COMPACT_ATOMS: atom_id res chain seq x y z
N MET A 1 17.35 19.21 9.48
CA MET A 1 15.97 19.69 9.24
C MET A 1 15.63 19.40 7.80
N GLU A 2 14.58 18.61 7.53
CA GLU A 2 14.10 18.37 6.17
C GLU A 2 13.64 19.70 5.55
N LYS A 3 14.14 20.05 4.37
CA LYS A 3 13.74 21.26 3.66
C LYS A 3 12.31 21.07 3.15
N LYS A 4 11.41 21.98 3.49
CA LYS A 4 10.01 21.94 3.03
C LYS A 4 9.74 23.01 1.98
N THR A 5 8.93 22.66 0.99
CA THR A 5 8.44 23.59 -0.03
C THR A 5 6.92 23.64 0.02
N ILE A 6 6.35 24.84 -0.10
CA ILE A 6 4.89 25.01 -0.20
C ILE A 6 4.50 24.96 -1.68
N ILE A 7 3.61 24.02 -2.01
CA ILE A 7 3.00 23.91 -3.33
C ILE A 7 1.56 24.45 -3.26
N SER A 8 1.04 24.89 -4.41
CA SER A 8 -0.31 25.43 -4.51
C SER A 8 -1.05 24.93 -5.75
N ARG A 9 -2.36 24.70 -5.62
CA ARG A 9 -3.26 24.46 -6.76
C ARG A 9 -4.49 25.36 -6.69
N THR A 10 -5.03 25.71 -7.86
CA THR A 10 -6.34 26.36 -7.97
C THR A 10 -7.44 25.30 -7.93
N ILE A 11 -8.47 25.51 -7.12
CA ILE A 11 -9.65 24.63 -7.06
C ILE A 11 -10.80 25.19 -7.91
N THR A 12 -11.69 24.32 -8.38
CA THR A 12 -12.80 24.65 -9.29
C THR A 12 -13.73 25.75 -8.77
N ALA A 13 -13.79 25.95 -7.45
CA ALA A 13 -14.55 27.02 -6.79
C ALA A 13 -13.84 28.40 -6.77
N GLY A 14 -12.70 28.56 -7.44
CA GLY A 14 -11.94 29.82 -7.49
C GLY A 14 -11.02 30.07 -6.28
N GLY A 15 -10.84 29.07 -5.42
CA GLY A 15 -9.91 29.12 -4.29
C GLY A 15 -8.49 28.64 -4.65
N VAL A 16 -7.53 28.89 -3.75
CA VAL A 16 -6.18 28.35 -3.82
C VAL A 16 -5.93 27.46 -2.61
N GLU A 17 -5.68 26.18 -2.84
CA GLU A 17 -5.19 25.27 -1.80
C GLU A 17 -3.67 25.30 -1.75
N LYS A 18 -3.12 25.20 -0.54
CA LYS A 18 -1.68 25.14 -0.29
C LYS A 18 -1.35 23.94 0.58
N LYS A 19 -0.25 23.26 0.28
CA LYS A 19 0.24 22.10 1.03
C LYS A 19 1.77 22.15 1.10
N ALA A 20 2.33 21.67 2.21
CA ALA A 20 3.77 21.46 2.31
C ALA A 20 4.14 20.07 1.77
N ILE A 21 5.23 20.02 1.00
CA ILE A 21 5.92 18.79 0.62
C ILE A 21 7.39 18.88 1.00
N TYR A 22 8.03 17.73 1.21
CA TYR A 22 9.36 17.64 1.81
C TYR A 22 10.42 17.21 0.80
N GLU A 23 11.59 17.84 0.84
CA GLU A 23 12.75 17.37 0.10
C GLU A 23 13.27 16.08 0.73
N ILE A 24 13.25 15.01 -0.06
CA ILE A 24 13.70 13.68 0.35
C ILE A 24 15.19 13.55 0.02
N SER A 25 15.97 12.93 0.92
CA SER A 25 17.37 12.62 0.62
C SER A 25 17.47 11.50 -0.42
N GLN A 26 18.51 11.53 -1.26
CA GLN A 26 18.73 10.45 -2.24
C GLN A 26 18.89 9.08 -1.58
N GLU A 27 19.46 9.05 -0.36
CA GLU A 27 19.62 7.85 0.45
C GLU A 27 18.28 7.32 0.92
N ASP A 28 17.34 8.17 1.31
CA ASP A 28 16.04 7.76 1.86
C ASP A 28 14.98 7.45 0.81
N LYS A 29 15.27 7.59 -0.49
CA LYS A 29 14.28 7.41 -1.58
C LYS A 29 13.56 6.06 -1.54
N TYR A 30 14.21 5.00 -1.04
CA TYR A 30 13.64 3.66 -0.91
C TYR A 30 12.57 3.55 0.19
N LYS A 31 12.36 4.62 0.98
CA LYS A 31 11.30 4.78 1.98
C LYS A 31 10.05 5.48 1.41
N TYR A 32 10.01 5.72 0.11
CA TYR A 32 8.90 6.39 -0.54
C TYR A 32 8.52 5.70 -1.86
N CYS A 33 7.28 5.85 -2.29
CA CYS A 33 6.81 5.34 -3.58
C CYS A 33 6.89 6.44 -4.64
N LEU A 34 7.39 6.08 -5.83
CA LEU A 34 7.49 7.01 -6.96
C LEU A 34 6.09 7.40 -7.44
N LEU A 35 5.75 8.68 -7.30
CA LEU A 35 4.47 9.22 -7.75
C LEU A 35 4.53 9.78 -9.17
N GLY A 36 5.69 10.27 -9.60
CA GLY A 36 5.87 10.78 -10.95
C GLY A 36 7.13 11.61 -11.13
N LYS A 37 7.36 12.08 -12.34
CA LYS A 37 8.50 12.94 -12.70
C LYS A 37 8.05 14.08 -13.59
N ALA A 38 8.59 15.27 -13.38
CA ALA A 38 8.30 16.45 -14.18
C ALA A 38 9.56 17.27 -14.48
N VAL A 39 9.48 18.07 -15.54
CA VAL A 39 10.45 19.10 -15.87
C VAL A 39 9.69 20.41 -15.98
N GLY A 40 10.15 21.46 -15.30
CA GLY A 40 9.46 22.74 -15.24
C GLY A 40 10.39 23.86 -14.79
N ILE A 41 9.91 25.10 -14.87
CA ILE A 41 10.72 26.30 -14.52
C ILE A 41 10.77 26.56 -13.01
N ASN A 42 9.88 25.93 -12.24
CA ASN A 42 9.83 25.97 -10.79
C ASN A 42 8.99 24.80 -10.24
N MET A 43 8.96 24.64 -8.91
CA MET A 43 8.24 23.54 -8.25
C MET A 43 6.73 23.51 -8.58
N ASN A 44 6.04 24.64 -8.57
CA ASN A 44 4.60 24.68 -8.88
C ASN A 44 4.32 24.28 -10.34
N HIS A 45 5.21 24.67 -11.26
CA HIS A 45 5.13 24.25 -12.65
C HIS A 45 5.34 22.74 -12.75
N CYS A 46 6.34 22.19 -12.05
CA CYS A 46 6.57 20.74 -11.99
C CYS A 46 5.39 19.96 -11.40
N VAL A 47 4.75 20.46 -10.34
CA VAL A 47 3.54 19.85 -9.76
C VAL A 47 2.40 19.82 -10.78
N THR A 48 2.24 20.89 -11.55
CA THR A 48 1.20 20.99 -12.59
C THR A 48 1.47 20.04 -13.76
N LEU A 49 2.74 19.84 -14.13
CA LEU A 49 3.14 19.02 -15.28
C LEU A 49 3.35 17.53 -14.94
N GLY A 50 3.76 17.21 -13.71
CA GLY A 50 4.06 15.85 -13.24
C GLY A 50 2.84 14.98 -12.95
N SER A 51 1.65 15.51 -13.17
CA SER A 51 0.38 14.89 -12.89
C SER A 51 0.01 13.82 -13.93
N ASN A 52 0.71 12.69 -13.94
CA ASN A 52 0.19 11.45 -14.55
C ASN A 52 -1.01 10.88 -13.76
N HIS A 53 -1.26 11.45 -12.57
CA HIS A 53 -2.29 11.13 -11.59
C HIS A 53 -3.14 12.37 -11.30
N LYS A 54 -3.73 13.00 -12.33
CA LYS A 54 -4.35 14.34 -12.21
C LYS A 54 -5.39 14.46 -11.10
N ASP A 55 -6.12 13.39 -10.83
CA ASP A 55 -7.27 13.42 -9.92
C ASP A 55 -6.86 13.26 -8.44
N ASP A 56 -5.75 12.56 -8.14
CA ASP A 56 -5.32 12.22 -6.78
C ASP A 56 -3.88 12.65 -6.42
N PHE A 57 -3.08 13.13 -7.38
CA PHE A 57 -1.69 13.56 -7.16
C PHE A 57 -1.55 14.53 -5.98
N TRP A 58 -2.42 15.54 -5.91
CA TRP A 58 -2.40 16.53 -4.83
C TRP A 58 -2.55 15.91 -3.43
N HIS A 59 -3.43 14.91 -3.32
CA HIS A 59 -3.70 14.23 -2.07
C HIS A 59 -2.50 13.33 -1.69
N ARG A 60 -1.89 12.67 -2.68
CA ARG A 60 -0.82 11.68 -2.48
C ARG A 60 0.59 12.23 -2.34
N VAL A 61 0.90 13.34 -3.01
CA VAL A 61 2.26 13.90 -3.03
C VAL A 61 2.71 14.25 -1.61
N TYR A 62 3.81 13.66 -1.16
CA TYR A 62 4.40 13.88 0.16
C TYR A 62 5.73 14.61 0.04
N GLY A 63 6.58 14.16 -0.88
CA GLY A 63 7.93 14.69 -1.03
C GLY A 63 8.44 14.69 -2.44
N TYR A 64 9.63 15.23 -2.60
CA TYR A 64 10.27 15.43 -3.88
C TYR A 64 11.78 15.25 -3.80
N ILE A 65 12.38 14.94 -4.95
CA ILE A 65 13.83 14.95 -5.16
C ILE A 65 14.10 15.76 -6.42
N ILE A 66 14.97 16.76 -6.32
CA ILE A 66 15.47 17.48 -7.49
C ILE A 66 16.55 16.62 -8.14
N ILE A 67 16.42 16.38 -9.44
CA ILE A 67 17.39 15.61 -10.22
C ILE A 67 18.23 16.59 -11.03
N GLU A 68 19.55 16.49 -10.91
CA GLU A 68 20.46 17.17 -11.84
C GLU A 68 20.35 16.51 -13.23
N ASN A 69 19.86 17.27 -14.21
CA ASN A 69 19.69 16.76 -15.56
C ASN A 69 19.99 17.85 -16.60
N GLU A 70 21.23 18.32 -16.57
CA GLU A 70 21.69 19.49 -17.35
C GLU A 70 21.37 19.40 -18.84
N LYS A 71 21.45 18.19 -19.43
CA LYS A 71 21.20 18.01 -20.87
C LYS A 71 19.74 18.28 -21.22
N ILE A 72 18.81 17.70 -20.47
CA ILE A 72 17.36 17.89 -20.72
C ILE A 72 16.95 19.30 -20.36
N GLU A 73 17.44 19.83 -19.24
CA GLU A 73 17.13 21.19 -18.79
C GLU A 73 17.61 22.25 -19.79
N ARG A 74 18.82 22.11 -20.34
CA ARG A 74 19.34 23.01 -21.38
C ARG A 74 18.52 22.92 -22.66
N MET A 75 18.17 21.71 -23.10
CA MET A 75 17.33 21.52 -24.28
C MET A 75 15.97 22.24 -24.15
N PHE A 76 15.29 22.11 -23.01
CA PHE A 76 14.03 22.81 -22.78
C PHE A 76 14.20 24.33 -22.64
N LEU A 77 15.28 24.77 -21.99
CA LEU A 77 15.59 26.19 -21.83
C LEU A 77 15.82 26.87 -23.19
N ASP A 78 16.60 26.24 -24.07
CA ASP A 78 16.93 26.78 -25.39
C ASP A 78 15.68 26.89 -26.28
N GLU A 79 14.79 25.91 -26.24
CA GLU A 79 13.51 25.98 -26.97
C GLU A 79 12.57 27.02 -26.38
N MET A 80 12.44 27.10 -25.06
CA MET A 80 11.53 28.05 -24.42
C MET A 80 12.00 29.49 -24.62
N ARG A 81 13.30 29.76 -24.64
CA ARG A 81 13.85 31.10 -24.91
C ARG A 81 13.52 31.65 -26.29
N LYS A 82 13.20 30.79 -27.27
CA LYS A 82 12.68 31.24 -28.58
C LYS A 82 11.29 31.87 -28.48
N ILE A 83 10.53 31.52 -27.44
CA ILE A 83 9.15 31.98 -27.22
C ILE A 83 9.10 33.03 -26.10
N LYS A 84 9.83 32.77 -25.01
CA LYS A 84 9.92 33.60 -23.79
C LYS A 84 11.39 33.78 -23.39
N PRO A 85 12.09 34.77 -23.97
CA PRO A 85 13.52 35.00 -23.76
C PRO A 85 13.92 35.20 -22.29
N GLU A 86 12.99 35.64 -21.45
CA GLU A 86 13.17 35.86 -20.01
C GLU A 86 13.27 34.57 -19.18
N THR A 87 13.08 33.39 -19.78
CA THR A 87 13.18 32.12 -19.05
C THR A 87 14.63 31.86 -18.63
N GLU A 88 14.85 31.78 -17.32
CA GLU A 88 16.20 31.68 -16.74
C GLU A 88 16.70 30.24 -16.62
N SER A 89 15.85 29.31 -16.19
CA SER A 89 16.22 27.92 -15.93
C SER A 89 15.05 26.94 -16.00
N TYR A 90 15.40 25.66 -16.10
CA TYR A 90 14.49 24.53 -15.89
C TYR A 90 15.06 23.63 -14.81
N MET A 91 14.18 22.92 -14.13
CA MET A 91 14.51 21.91 -13.13
C MET A 91 13.76 20.62 -13.40
N THR A 92 14.40 19.51 -13.10
CA THR A 92 13.77 18.18 -13.10
C THR A 92 13.45 17.76 -11.67
N VAL A 93 12.21 17.33 -11.43
CA VAL A 93 11.75 16.88 -10.12
C VAL A 93 11.12 15.50 -10.22
N THR A 94 11.49 14.61 -9.32
CA THR A 94 10.74 13.38 -9.06
C THR A 94 9.90 13.57 -7.80
N PHE A 95 8.62 13.24 -7.89
CA PHE A 95 7.68 13.31 -6.80
C PHE A 95 7.45 11.93 -6.18
N TYR A 96 7.20 11.94 -4.89
CA TYR A 96 6.99 10.75 -4.11
C TYR A 96 5.78 10.89 -3.21
N GLU A 97 5.08 9.79 -3.02
CA GLU A 97 4.16 9.61 -1.90
C GLU A 97 4.87 8.85 -0.79
N ARG A 98 4.45 9.08 0.46
CA ARG A 98 4.87 8.21 1.57
C ARG A 98 4.40 6.79 1.26
N PHE A 99 5.16 5.74 1.62
CA PHE A 99 4.63 4.38 1.50
C PHE A 99 3.27 4.35 2.20
N ALA A 100 2.21 4.12 1.40
CA ALA A 100 0.99 3.53 1.93
C ALA A 100 1.41 2.26 2.66
N ASP A 101 0.99 2.13 3.91
CA ASP A 101 1.06 0.93 4.74
C ASP A 101 1.82 -0.26 4.14
N ARG A 102 3.04 -0.54 4.63
CA ARG A 102 3.73 -1.77 4.22
C ARG A 102 3.04 -2.96 4.86
N LYS A 103 2.55 -3.88 4.03
CA LYS A 103 1.91 -5.12 4.48
C LYS A 103 2.97 -6.17 4.68
N ILE A 104 2.91 -6.88 5.80
CA ILE A 104 3.85 -7.97 6.10
C ILE A 104 3.27 -9.25 5.50
N MET A 105 4.02 -9.88 4.60
CA MET A 105 3.62 -11.14 3.97
C MET A 105 4.25 -12.31 4.72
N PHE A 106 3.44 -13.31 5.02
CA PHE A 106 3.84 -14.50 5.77
C PHE A 106 3.21 -15.75 5.16
N VAL A 107 3.94 -16.86 5.20
CA VAL A 107 3.41 -18.18 4.83
C VAL A 107 3.36 -19.04 6.10
N PRO A 108 2.16 -19.41 6.59
CA PRO A 108 1.99 -20.25 7.76
C PRO A 108 2.50 -21.67 7.54
N ARG A 109 2.82 -22.31 8.66
CA ARG A 109 2.89 -23.78 8.72
C ARG A 109 1.47 -24.36 8.66
N ARG A 110 1.37 -25.58 8.16
CA ARG A 110 0.13 -26.35 8.15
C ARG A 110 -0.30 -26.70 9.59
N LEU A 111 -1.60 -26.82 9.79
CA LEU A 111 -2.20 -27.32 11.02
C LEU A 111 -2.10 -28.85 11.00
N GLU A 112 -1.07 -29.37 11.67
CA GLU A 112 -0.82 -30.80 11.75
C GLU A 112 -1.32 -31.34 13.09
N ILE A 113 -2.43 -32.08 13.06
CA ILE A 113 -2.99 -32.79 14.21
C ILE A 113 -3.01 -34.28 13.86
N PRO A 114 -2.25 -35.15 14.57
CA PRO A 114 -2.08 -36.55 14.18
C PRO A 114 -3.37 -37.31 13.91
N ASP A 115 -4.41 -37.06 14.70
CA ASP A 115 -5.71 -37.76 14.60
C ASP A 115 -6.72 -37.04 13.70
N ARG A 116 -6.35 -35.91 13.06
CA ARG A 116 -7.23 -35.08 12.21
C ARG A 116 -6.53 -34.65 10.91
N PRO A 117 -6.05 -35.59 10.06
CA PRO A 117 -5.27 -35.28 8.87
C PRO A 117 -6.01 -34.46 7.81
N GLU A 118 -7.35 -34.46 7.83
CA GLU A 118 -8.17 -33.64 6.95
C GLU A 118 -7.98 -32.13 7.20
N LEU A 119 -7.46 -31.74 8.37
CA LEU A 119 -7.16 -30.35 8.72
C LEU A 119 -5.83 -29.86 8.15
N ASN A 120 -5.01 -30.73 7.54
CA ASN A 120 -3.69 -30.37 6.99
C ASN A 120 -3.77 -29.36 5.83
N ASN A 121 -4.96 -29.17 5.25
CA ASN A 121 -5.23 -28.12 4.26
C ASN A 121 -5.41 -26.73 4.90
N PHE A 122 -5.28 -26.59 6.21
CA PHE A 122 -5.48 -25.33 6.91
C PHE A 122 -4.24 -24.91 7.68
N PRO A 123 -4.01 -23.60 7.88
CA PRO A 123 -2.84 -23.10 8.59
C PRO A 123 -2.97 -23.24 10.10
N PHE A 124 -1.83 -23.42 10.78
CA PHE A 124 -1.77 -23.45 12.25
C PHE A 124 -2.31 -22.15 12.87
N ASN A 125 -1.99 -21.02 12.26
CA ASN A 125 -2.47 -19.69 12.61
C ASN A 125 -2.28 -18.75 11.40
N VAL A 126 -2.94 -17.59 11.41
CA VAL A 126 -2.75 -16.56 10.38
C VAL A 126 -2.32 -15.25 11.05
N ALA A 127 -1.17 -14.70 10.64
CA ALA A 127 -0.71 -13.40 11.08
C ALA A 127 -0.94 -12.35 9.98
N PHE A 128 -1.53 -11.23 10.36
CA PHE A 128 -1.65 -10.05 9.51
C PHE A 128 -0.81 -8.93 10.09
N GLY A 129 0.06 -8.32 9.28
CA GLY A 129 0.93 -7.24 9.71
C GLY A 129 0.80 -5.99 8.84
N THR A 130 0.86 -4.83 9.46
CA THR A 130 0.90 -3.53 8.77
C THR A 130 1.92 -2.63 9.46
N ILE A 131 2.80 -2.02 8.67
CA ILE A 131 3.75 -1.00 9.13
C ILE A 131 3.32 0.32 8.50
N THR A 132 2.91 1.25 9.35
CA THR A 132 2.51 2.60 8.95
C THR A 132 3.62 3.57 9.34
N SER A 133 4.15 4.31 8.36
CA SER A 133 5.12 5.37 8.63
C SER A 133 4.40 6.67 9.00
N ALA A 134 4.74 7.26 10.14
CA ALA A 134 4.20 8.53 10.62
C ALA A 134 5.09 9.71 10.25
N ASP A 135 4.51 10.93 10.22
CA ASP A 135 5.12 12.21 9.80
C ASP A 135 6.47 12.55 10.41
N ASN A 136 6.74 12.06 11.62
CA ASN A 136 8.00 12.28 12.35
C ASN A 136 9.08 11.21 12.06
N ASN A 137 8.98 10.47 10.94
CA ASN A 137 9.86 9.35 10.60
C ASN A 137 9.84 8.20 11.63
N THR A 138 8.77 8.06 12.40
CA THR A 138 8.53 6.87 13.22
C THR A 138 7.71 5.85 12.46
N GLU A 139 7.91 4.57 12.76
CA GLU A 139 7.11 3.48 12.22
C GLU A 139 6.22 2.94 13.33
N ARG A 140 4.93 2.79 13.03
CA ARG A 140 3.99 2.05 13.87
C ARG A 140 3.79 0.69 13.22
N GLN A 141 4.14 -0.35 13.96
CA GLN A 141 3.88 -1.72 13.55
C GLN A 141 2.64 -2.25 14.26
N GLU A 142 1.70 -2.77 13.49
CA GLU A 142 0.52 -3.47 13.96
C GLU A 142 0.57 -4.90 13.47
N ILE A 143 0.41 -5.86 14.37
CA ILE A 143 0.30 -7.28 14.06
C ILE A 143 -0.94 -7.82 14.75
N SER A 144 -1.73 -8.60 14.04
CA SER A 144 -2.87 -9.33 14.59
C SER A 144 -2.74 -10.81 14.28
N LEU A 145 -2.89 -11.65 15.31
CA LEU A 145 -2.80 -13.09 15.20
C LEU A 145 -4.20 -13.71 15.25
N TYR A 146 -4.48 -14.58 14.29
CA TYR A 146 -5.75 -15.27 14.16
C TYR A 146 -5.54 -16.76 14.36
N GLU A 147 -6.28 -17.34 15.30
CA GLU A 147 -6.20 -18.76 15.67
C GLU A 147 -7.38 -19.53 15.09
N PRO A 148 -7.18 -20.80 14.65
CA PRO A 148 -8.23 -21.63 14.09
C PRO A 148 -9.26 -21.99 15.15
N ASP A 149 -10.54 -21.88 14.80
CA ASP A 149 -11.61 -22.51 15.57
C ASP A 149 -11.99 -23.83 14.92
N ILE A 150 -11.37 -24.91 15.42
CA ILE A 150 -11.54 -26.27 14.89
C ILE A 150 -13.02 -26.70 14.89
N SER A 151 -13.84 -26.17 15.81
CA SER A 151 -15.28 -26.48 15.86
C SER A 151 -16.07 -25.97 14.66
N THR A 152 -15.50 -25.03 13.90
CA THR A 152 -16.12 -24.45 12.70
C THR A 152 -15.72 -25.18 11.41
N PHE A 153 -14.85 -26.20 11.50
CA PHE A 153 -14.48 -26.97 10.34
C PHE A 153 -15.70 -27.71 9.76
N THR A 154 -15.89 -27.58 8.45
CA THR A 154 -16.89 -28.35 7.71
C THR A 154 -16.30 -28.81 6.39
N GLU A 155 -16.75 -29.97 5.93
CA GLU A 155 -16.42 -30.53 4.63
C GLU A 155 -17.71 -30.90 3.89
N GLU A 156 -17.94 -30.25 2.75
CA GLU A 156 -19.13 -30.44 1.92
C GLU A 156 -18.70 -30.60 0.45
N GLY A 157 -18.75 -31.84 -0.04
CA GLY A 157 -18.39 -32.15 -1.42
C GLY A 157 -16.92 -31.84 -1.74
N ILE A 158 -16.67 -30.78 -2.49
CA ILE A 158 -15.31 -30.37 -2.91
C ILE A 158 -14.74 -29.22 -2.08
N GLU A 159 -15.47 -28.74 -1.08
CA GLU A 159 -15.08 -27.58 -0.27
C GLU A 159 -14.87 -27.99 1.18
N GLN A 160 -13.71 -27.58 1.71
CA GLN A 160 -13.43 -27.56 3.13
C GLN A 160 -13.35 -26.11 3.58
N LYS A 161 -13.92 -25.76 4.73
CA LYS A 161 -13.83 -24.40 5.28
C LYS A 161 -13.57 -24.41 6.78
N MET A 162 -12.88 -23.39 7.27
CA MET A 162 -12.65 -23.17 8.70
C MET A 162 -12.49 -21.69 9.00
N LYS A 163 -13.01 -21.27 10.16
CA LYS A 163 -12.91 -19.90 10.65
C LYS A 163 -11.71 -19.73 11.58
N TYR A 164 -11.19 -18.51 11.57
CA TYR A 164 -10.08 -18.06 12.37
C TYR A 164 -10.47 -16.76 13.07
N TYR A 165 -10.18 -16.63 14.37
CA TYR A 165 -10.56 -15.46 15.15
C TYR A 165 -9.32 -14.76 15.69
N ASN A 166 -9.36 -13.42 15.72
CA ASN A 166 -8.30 -12.62 16.31
C ASN A 166 -8.18 -12.93 17.81
N ASN A 167 -7.00 -13.38 18.27
CA ASN A 167 -6.78 -13.83 19.64
C ASN A 167 -6.81 -12.70 20.68
N GLN A 168 -6.70 -11.44 20.26
CA GLN A 168 -6.83 -10.26 21.12
C GLN A 168 -8.25 -9.73 21.22
N ASN A 169 -9.19 -10.28 20.43
CA ASN A 169 -10.57 -9.82 20.39
C ASN A 169 -11.53 -10.86 20.95
N LEU A 170 -11.81 -10.77 22.25
CA LEU A 170 -12.71 -11.70 22.96
C LEU A 170 -14.14 -11.72 22.40
N GLU A 171 -14.58 -10.61 21.79
CA GLU A 171 -15.90 -10.47 21.18
C GLU A 171 -16.00 -11.13 19.80
N ARG A 172 -14.90 -11.67 19.26
CA ARG A 172 -14.83 -12.36 17.95
C ARG A 172 -15.33 -11.53 16.76
N ARG A 173 -15.32 -10.21 16.87
CA ARG A 173 -15.68 -9.25 15.83
C ARG A 173 -14.76 -9.34 14.63
N PHE A 174 -13.47 -9.59 14.87
CA PHE A 174 -12.50 -9.73 13.78
C PHE A 174 -12.23 -11.21 13.51
N TRP A 175 -12.58 -11.66 12.31
CA TRP A 175 -12.43 -13.06 11.93
C TRP A 175 -12.08 -13.21 10.45
N ALA A 176 -11.59 -14.39 10.11
CA ALA A 176 -11.27 -14.79 8.75
C ALA A 176 -11.88 -16.16 8.47
N GLU A 177 -12.27 -16.42 7.23
CA GLU A 177 -12.65 -17.73 6.73
C GLU A 177 -11.71 -18.14 5.63
N ILE A 178 -11.17 -19.35 5.74
CA ILE A 178 -10.40 -19.98 4.68
C ILE A 178 -11.25 -21.10 4.09
N VAL A 179 -11.34 -21.13 2.77
CA VAL A 179 -12.00 -22.18 1.99
C VAL A 179 -10.96 -22.82 1.09
N TYR A 180 -10.84 -24.15 1.18
CA TYR A 180 -10.00 -24.96 0.33
C TYR A 180 -10.86 -25.80 -0.61
N ASN A 181 -10.59 -25.70 -1.91
CA ASN A 181 -11.23 -26.51 -2.93
C ASN A 181 -10.38 -27.76 -3.20
N THR A 182 -10.86 -28.93 -2.79
CA THR A 182 -10.10 -30.20 -2.87
C THR A 182 -9.85 -30.65 -4.31
N LYS A 183 -10.76 -30.31 -5.25
CA LYS A 183 -10.63 -30.64 -6.68
C LYS A 183 -9.61 -29.76 -7.40
N LYS A 184 -9.64 -28.45 -7.15
CA LYS A 184 -8.75 -27.47 -7.78
C LYS A 184 -7.43 -27.28 -7.02
N GLN A 185 -7.36 -27.80 -5.80
CA GLN A 185 -6.25 -27.61 -4.85
C GLN A 185 -5.91 -26.12 -4.62
N SER A 186 -6.95 -25.29 -4.62
CA SER A 186 -6.85 -23.84 -4.52
C SER A 186 -7.53 -23.31 -3.27
N TYR A 187 -7.13 -22.11 -2.86
CA TYR A 187 -7.60 -21.46 -1.64
C TYR A 187 -8.30 -20.15 -1.95
N VAL A 188 -9.31 -19.85 -1.14
CA VAL A 188 -9.93 -18.54 -1.02
C VAL A 188 -9.94 -18.19 0.47
N GLY A 189 -9.61 -16.94 0.79
CA GLY A 189 -9.58 -16.45 2.16
C GLY A 189 -10.27 -15.10 2.22
N THR A 190 -11.19 -14.94 3.18
CA THR A 190 -11.94 -13.69 3.37
C THR A 190 -11.78 -13.22 4.80
N LYS A 191 -11.55 -11.92 5.00
CA LYS A 191 -11.53 -11.24 6.30
C LYS A 191 -12.84 -10.49 6.53
N TYR A 192 -13.24 -10.45 7.79
CA TYR A 192 -14.46 -9.80 8.22
C TYR A 192 -14.22 -8.97 9.50
N CYS A 193 -15.01 -7.91 9.64
CA CYS A 193 -15.20 -7.17 10.89
C CYS A 193 -16.69 -7.11 11.17
N ASP A 194 -17.11 -7.73 12.27
CA ASP A 194 -18.50 -8.12 12.51
C ASP A 194 -19.00 -8.95 11.31
N ASP A 195 -20.11 -8.51 10.69
CA ASP A 195 -20.65 -9.12 9.46
C ASP A 195 -20.20 -8.39 8.19
N LYS A 196 -19.29 -7.42 8.30
CA LYS A 196 -18.80 -6.64 7.15
C LYS A 196 -17.58 -7.29 6.53
N TYR A 197 -17.63 -7.43 5.21
CA TYR A 197 -16.49 -7.80 4.39
C TYR A 197 -15.35 -6.77 4.56
N ALA A 198 -14.15 -7.25 4.89
CA ALA A 198 -12.96 -6.42 5.03
C ALA A 198 -11.90 -6.70 3.95
N GLY A 199 -11.98 -7.83 3.24
CA GLY A 199 -11.03 -8.15 2.16
C GLY A 199 -10.99 -9.62 1.82
N MET A 200 -10.48 -9.96 0.63
CA MET A 200 -10.37 -11.35 0.16
C MET A 200 -9.11 -11.53 -0.66
N ALA A 201 -8.54 -12.73 -0.59
CA ALA A 201 -7.48 -13.19 -1.48
C ALA A 201 -7.76 -14.60 -1.99
N MET A 202 -7.14 -14.93 -3.12
CA MET A 202 -7.17 -16.26 -3.70
C MET A 202 -5.76 -16.69 -4.09
N GLY A 203 -5.53 -18.01 -4.11
CA GLY A 203 -4.26 -18.57 -4.59
C GLY A 203 -4.42 -20.01 -5.05
N MET A 204 -3.67 -20.35 -6.11
CA MET A 204 -3.69 -21.70 -6.69
C MET A 204 -2.90 -22.72 -5.87
N ASN A 205 -2.07 -22.26 -4.94
CA ASN A 205 -1.30 -23.10 -4.03
C ASN A 205 -1.11 -22.36 -2.70
N TRP A 206 -0.53 -23.07 -1.72
CA TRP A 206 -0.32 -22.61 -0.35
C TRP A 206 0.42 -21.26 -0.28
N ASP A 207 1.62 -21.20 -0.87
CA ASP A 207 2.50 -20.04 -0.75
C ASP A 207 1.88 -18.80 -1.41
N MET A 208 1.39 -18.95 -2.64
CA MET A 208 0.73 -17.85 -3.36
C MET A 208 -0.50 -17.35 -2.59
N PHE A 209 -1.33 -18.26 -2.09
CA PHE A 209 -2.51 -17.88 -1.33
C PHE A 209 -2.13 -17.08 -0.09
N PHE A 210 -1.20 -17.57 0.73
CA PHE A 210 -0.87 -16.91 1.99
C PHE A 210 -0.09 -15.61 1.79
N VAL A 211 0.74 -15.50 0.77
CA VAL A 211 1.34 -14.21 0.37
C VAL A 211 0.25 -13.18 0.08
N HIS A 212 -0.74 -13.51 -0.76
CA HIS A 212 -1.83 -12.59 -1.09
C HIS A 212 -2.76 -12.32 0.11
N PHE A 213 -3.09 -13.37 0.87
CA PHE A 213 -4.01 -13.25 1.98
C PHE A 213 -3.42 -12.41 3.10
N THR A 214 -2.17 -12.62 3.47
CA THR A 214 -1.51 -11.85 4.53
C THR A 214 -1.16 -10.43 4.11
N ALA A 215 -1.00 -10.19 2.80
CA ALA A 215 -0.90 -8.84 2.23
C ALA A 215 -2.16 -7.98 2.45
N LEU A 216 -3.31 -8.54 2.88
CA LEU A 216 -4.45 -7.74 3.33
C LEU A 216 -4.11 -6.89 4.57
N GLY A 217 -3.11 -7.29 5.38
CA GLY A 217 -2.70 -6.57 6.59
C GLY A 217 -3.79 -6.50 7.67
N VAL A 218 -3.57 -5.66 8.68
CA VAL A 218 -4.46 -5.59 9.86
C VAL A 218 -5.80 -4.95 9.50
N GLY A 219 -5.77 -3.75 8.91
CA GLY A 219 -6.96 -2.91 8.70
C GLY A 219 -7.53 -2.89 7.29
N SER A 220 -7.51 -4.01 6.57
CA SER A 220 -8.02 -4.08 5.18
C SER A 220 -9.33 -3.27 4.99
N ASP A 221 -9.20 -2.18 4.22
CA ASP A 221 -10.15 -1.17 3.74
C ASP A 221 -11.52 -1.07 4.42
N MET A 222 -11.53 -0.67 5.69
CA MET A 222 -12.69 0.02 6.28
C MET A 222 -12.36 1.49 6.56
N SER A 223 -11.91 2.20 5.53
CA SER A 223 -11.90 3.67 5.46
C SER A 223 -13.11 4.20 4.69
#